data_AF-A0A9D7QRR7-F1
#
_entry.id   AF-A0A9D7QRR7-F1
#
_cell.length_a   1.000
_cell.length_b   1.000
_cell.length_c   1.000
_cell.angle_alpha   90.00
_cell.angle_beta   90.00
_cell.angle_gamma   90.00
#
_symmetry.space_group_name_H-M   'P 1'
#
loop_
_entity.id
_entity.type
_entity.pdbx_description
1 polymer ?
#
loop_
_entity_poly.entity_id
_entity_poly.type
_entity_poly.pdbx_seq_one_letter_code
_entity_poly.pdbx_strand_id
1 'polypeptide(L)'
;MTQTYHNLVTELQRVKVINDTGEELDLFAAADGIFKDYEKDILAATTESEGKIYSDVYNGSGNQIIDLVQEGGGMWGIALIGYTYILEKAGLRFNSVAGTSAGAINTMCLAAIPDDVYKDGTKSKLLTHIIANHDFSDFVDRKPGIIKWLLTSYIKTSSNIGIKLICFLCWILFSTVLYFIIGGLFFPKDSDSSLIGLKIALYVLGSLLAFLPPLVVYWGFKKSLGMKFGLNPGNKARDYIRKVLGCMKIHTTKDLYDKLQSEVFTASTRTGNGDESIKGSKVTKRIVLIASNLTHNRIVKFPERALDYFHNMEIVDPSLLSGLLCRYHFFRVRIS
;
A
#
# COMPACT_ATOMS: atom_id res chain seq x y z
N MET A 1 16.06 9.20 26.24
CA MET A 1 15.70 7.96 25.54
C MET A 1 15.14 6.96 26.54
N THR A 2 13.84 6.67 26.50
CA THR A 2 13.14 5.72 27.36
C THR A 2 13.56 4.28 27.07
N GLN A 3 13.50 3.43 28.10
CA GLN A 3 13.80 1.99 27.97
C GLN A 3 12.94 1.32 26.89
N THR A 4 11.66 1.73 26.76
CA THR A 4 10.72 1.22 25.74
C THR A 4 11.20 1.53 24.33
N TYR A 5 11.62 2.78 24.07
CA TYR A 5 12.16 3.18 22.77
C TYR A 5 13.44 2.42 22.44
N HIS A 6 14.38 2.36 23.39
CA HIS A 6 15.65 1.66 23.18
C HIS A 6 15.44 0.17 22.91
N ASN A 7 14.60 -0.51 23.69
CA ASN A 7 14.30 -1.93 23.50
C ASN A 7 13.66 -2.20 22.13
N LEU A 8 12.72 -1.35 21.69
CA LEU A 8 12.10 -1.48 20.37
C LEU A 8 13.14 -1.27 19.26
N VAL A 9 13.98 -0.24 19.36
CA VAL A 9 15.07 0.00 18.40
C VAL A 9 16.01 -1.21 18.34
N THR A 10 16.44 -1.74 19.48
CA THR A 10 17.34 -2.90 19.53
C THR A 10 16.69 -4.17 18.95
N GLU A 11 15.42 -4.46 19.25
CA GLU A 11 14.73 -5.61 18.66
C GLU A 11 14.51 -5.44 17.14
N LEU A 12 14.30 -4.20 16.68
CA LEU A 12 14.17 -3.90 15.26
C LEU A 12 15.50 -3.98 14.52
N GLN A 13 16.61 -3.58 15.14
CA GLN A 13 17.96 -3.78 14.59
C GLN A 13 18.32 -5.26 14.39
N ARG A 14 17.72 -6.17 15.18
CA ARG A 14 17.90 -7.62 14.98
C ARG A 14 17.16 -8.17 13.77
N VAL A 15 16.18 -7.44 13.23
CA VAL A 15 15.50 -7.80 11.99
C VAL A 15 16.46 -7.48 10.84
N LYS A 16 17.31 -8.45 10.49
CA LYS A 16 18.23 -8.32 9.36
C LYS A 16 17.46 -8.04 8.07
N VAL A 17 17.71 -6.88 7.48
CA VAL A 17 17.29 -6.56 6.12
C VAL A 17 18.54 -6.57 5.25
N ILE A 18 18.56 -7.51 4.33
CA ILE A 18 19.63 -7.68 3.36
C ILE A 18 19.20 -6.92 2.11
N ASN A 19 20.00 -5.97 1.65
CA ASN A 19 19.72 -5.25 0.42
C ASN A 19 19.91 -6.16 -0.82
N ASP A 20 19.55 -5.66 -2.01
CA ASP A 20 19.68 -6.41 -3.28
C ASP A 20 21.14 -6.81 -3.60
N THR A 21 22.14 -6.21 -2.94
CA THR A 21 23.57 -6.51 -3.08
C THR A 21 24.10 -7.51 -2.04
N GLY A 22 23.27 -7.99 -1.12
CA GLY A 22 23.66 -8.98 -0.11
C GLY A 22 24.27 -8.40 1.17
N GLU A 23 24.28 -7.08 1.33
CA GLU A 23 24.82 -6.38 2.50
C GLU A 23 23.75 -6.16 3.57
N GLU A 24 24.16 -6.26 4.83
CA GLU A 24 23.30 -5.98 5.98
C GLU A 24 23.10 -4.47 6.10
N LEU A 25 21.87 -4.01 5.86
CA LEU A 25 21.53 -2.59 5.88
C LEU A 25 21.28 -2.13 7.32
N ASP A 26 22.00 -1.10 7.78
CA ASP A 26 21.60 -0.39 9.00
C ASP A 26 20.33 0.43 8.72
N LEU A 27 19.20 -0.17 9.09
CA LEU A 27 17.86 0.38 8.91
C LEU A 27 17.70 1.78 9.50
N PHE A 28 18.42 2.07 10.59
CA PHE A 28 18.36 3.35 11.31
C PHE A 28 19.12 4.45 10.58
N ALA A 29 20.35 4.16 10.15
CA ALA A 29 21.14 5.10 9.37
C ALA A 29 20.44 5.48 8.04
N ALA A 30 19.80 4.51 7.37
CA ALA A 30 19.11 4.75 6.10
C ALA A 30 17.88 5.67 6.25
N ALA A 31 17.02 5.40 7.24
CA ALA A 31 15.84 6.23 7.46
C ALA A 31 16.19 7.62 8.03
N ASP A 32 17.19 7.73 8.90
CA ASP A 32 17.70 9.02 9.36
C ASP A 32 18.27 9.85 8.20
N GLY A 33 18.93 9.20 7.22
CA GLY A 33 19.33 9.82 5.97
C GLY A 33 18.16 10.43 5.20
N ILE A 34 17.06 9.67 5.02
CA ILE A 34 15.84 10.16 4.36
C ILE A 34 15.32 11.42 5.07
N PHE A 35 15.21 11.42 6.40
CA PHE A 35 14.69 12.59 7.11
C PHE A 35 15.62 13.80 7.06
N LYS A 36 16.93 13.58 7.02
CA LYS A 36 17.93 14.64 6.91
C LYS A 36 17.81 15.39 5.59
N ASP A 37 17.55 14.69 4.50
CA ASP A 37 17.37 15.29 3.18
C ASP A 37 16.18 16.25 3.12
N TYR A 38 15.15 16.02 3.94
CA TYR A 38 13.94 16.84 4.02
C TYR A 38 13.87 17.72 5.28
N GLU A 39 14.95 17.84 6.05
CA GLU A 39 14.92 18.52 7.36
C GLU A 39 14.43 19.97 7.27
N LYS A 40 14.85 20.69 6.23
CA LYS A 40 14.42 22.07 5.97
C LYS A 40 12.93 22.18 5.69
N ASP A 41 12.39 21.26 4.90
CA ASP A 41 10.97 21.23 4.53
C ASP A 41 10.11 20.82 5.73
N ILE A 42 10.59 19.86 6.52
CA ILE A 42 9.96 19.47 7.78
C ILE A 42 9.91 20.66 8.73
N LEU A 43 11.03 21.38 8.90
CA LEU A 43 11.08 22.55 9.77
C LEU A 43 10.09 23.63 9.29
N ALA A 44 10.10 23.96 8.00
CA ALA A 44 9.18 24.93 7.41
C ALA A 44 7.71 24.53 7.64
N ALA A 45 7.35 23.27 7.38
CA ALA A 45 6.00 22.76 7.60
C ALA A 45 5.60 22.82 9.09
N THR A 46 6.52 22.47 10.00
CA THR A 46 6.26 22.56 11.45
C THR A 46 6.06 23.99 11.92
N THR A 47 6.88 24.94 11.47
CA THR A 47 6.73 26.37 11.78
C THR A 47 5.44 26.92 11.20
N GLU A 48 5.06 26.54 9.97
CA GLU A 48 3.79 26.98 9.37
C GLU A 48 2.57 26.37 10.08
N SER A 49 2.74 25.22 10.73
CA SER A 49 1.69 24.57 11.52
C SER A 49 1.57 25.14 12.94
N GLU A 50 2.56 25.90 13.40
CA GLU A 50 2.62 26.42 14.75
C GLU A 50 1.47 27.40 15.01
N GLY A 51 0.73 27.19 16.11
CA GLY A 51 -0.45 27.99 16.44
C GLY A 51 -1.71 27.69 15.61
N LYS A 52 -1.65 26.82 14.59
CA LYS A 52 -2.85 26.37 13.87
C LYS A 52 -3.66 25.39 14.75
N ILE A 53 -4.98 25.54 14.72
CA ILE A 53 -5.91 24.71 15.47
C ILE A 53 -6.59 23.73 14.49
N TYR A 54 -6.34 22.45 14.69
CA TYR A 54 -6.88 21.32 13.95
C TYR A 54 -7.85 20.48 14.78
N SER A 55 -7.82 20.60 16.11
CA SER A 55 -8.70 19.89 17.02
C SER A 55 -9.02 20.71 18.26
N ASP A 56 -10.25 20.56 18.76
CA ASP A 56 -10.68 21.09 20.06
C ASP A 56 -10.31 20.17 21.24
N VAL A 57 -9.75 18.98 20.97
CA VAL A 57 -9.34 17.98 21.96
C VAL A 57 -7.82 17.93 22.07
N TYR A 58 -7.33 17.93 23.30
CA TYR A 58 -5.91 17.90 23.64
C TYR A 58 -5.60 16.76 24.62
N ASN A 59 -4.37 16.24 24.60
CA ASN A 59 -3.89 15.35 25.65
C ASN A 59 -3.29 16.12 26.84
N GLY A 60 -2.96 15.40 27.91
CA GLY A 60 -2.31 15.96 29.11
C GLY A 60 -0.95 16.62 28.86
N SER A 61 -0.35 16.44 27.69
CA SER A 61 0.90 17.10 27.27
C SER A 61 0.67 18.30 26.34
N GLY A 62 -0.58 18.72 26.11
CA GLY A 62 -0.93 19.87 25.28
C GLY A 62 -0.91 19.62 23.77
N ASN A 63 -0.81 18.38 23.32
CA ASN A 63 -0.85 18.05 21.89
C ASN A 63 -2.30 17.94 21.40
N GLN A 64 -2.53 18.38 20.16
CA GLN A 64 -3.85 18.30 19.52
C GLN A 64 -4.17 16.87 19.09
N ILE A 65 -5.37 16.40 19.40
CA ILE A 65 -5.78 15.02 19.17
C ILE A 65 -6.70 14.92 17.98
N ILE A 66 -6.32 14.11 17.01
CA ILE A 66 -7.10 13.88 15.79
C ILE A 66 -7.36 12.39 15.57
N ASP A 67 -8.38 12.10 14.78
CA ASP A 67 -8.59 10.76 14.23
C ASP A 67 -7.96 10.69 12.83
N LEU A 68 -7.20 9.63 12.58
CA LEU A 68 -6.45 9.44 11.34
C LEU A 68 -7.12 8.37 10.48
N VAL A 69 -7.42 8.69 9.21
CA VAL A 69 -7.89 7.72 8.22
C VAL A 69 -6.88 7.61 7.09
N GLN A 70 -6.43 6.38 6.81
CA GLN A 70 -5.39 6.06 5.86
C GLN A 70 -5.95 5.24 4.70
N GLU A 71 -6.28 5.92 3.60
CA GLU A 71 -6.70 5.24 2.38
C GLU A 71 -5.52 4.51 1.74
N GLY A 72 -5.71 3.24 1.38
CA GLY A 72 -4.75 2.47 0.61
C GLY A 72 -4.80 2.81 -0.88
N GLY A 73 -3.63 2.89 -1.51
CA GLY A 73 -3.47 3.13 -2.95
C GLY A 73 -2.43 2.22 -3.63
N GLY A 74 -2.13 1.06 -3.03
CA GLY A 74 -1.09 0.13 -3.50
C GLY A 74 0.29 0.41 -2.89
N MET A 75 1.37 0.23 -3.65
CA MET A 75 2.77 0.42 -3.21
C MET A 75 3.06 1.84 -2.68
N TRP A 76 2.25 2.83 -3.06
CA TRP A 76 2.31 4.21 -2.57
C TRP A 76 1.94 4.37 -1.09
N GLY A 77 1.55 3.30 -0.39
CA GLY A 77 1.29 3.30 1.04
C GLY A 77 2.48 3.74 1.91
N ILE A 78 3.71 3.72 1.38
CA ILE A 78 4.90 4.28 2.06
C ILE A 78 4.75 5.79 2.30
N ALA A 79 4.17 6.53 1.35
CA ALA A 79 4.02 7.97 1.46
C ALA A 79 3.15 8.37 2.69
N LEU A 80 2.26 7.47 3.12
CA LEU A 80 1.43 7.68 4.31
C LEU A 80 2.28 7.75 5.60
N ILE A 81 3.47 7.15 5.62
CA ILE A 81 4.36 7.19 6.80
C ILE A 81 5.03 8.56 6.92
N GLY A 82 5.48 9.13 5.79
CA GLY A 82 5.99 10.50 5.75
C GLY A 82 4.93 11.51 6.18
N TYR A 83 3.69 11.30 5.71
CA TYR A 83 2.54 12.12 6.11
C TYR A 83 2.30 12.07 7.63
N THR A 84 2.22 10.87 8.23
CA THR A 84 2.00 10.77 9.68
C THR A 84 3.18 11.32 10.48
N TYR A 85 4.41 11.21 9.97
CA TYR A 85 5.59 11.82 10.59
C TYR A 85 5.50 13.34 10.67
N ILE A 86 5.11 14.00 9.57
CA ILE A 86 4.93 15.46 9.56
C ILE A 86 3.82 15.88 10.52
N LEU A 87 2.68 15.16 10.54
CA LEU A 87 1.59 15.45 11.49
C LEU A 87 2.05 15.34 12.95
N GLU A 88 2.82 14.29 13.29
CA GLU A 88 3.36 14.14 14.64
C GLU A 88 4.35 15.24 15.00
N LYS A 89 5.16 15.70 14.04
CA LYS A 89 6.07 16.84 14.20
C LYS A 89 5.34 18.18 14.33
N ALA A 90 4.17 18.33 13.71
CA ALA A 90 3.27 19.47 13.87
C ALA A 90 2.50 19.48 15.21
N GLY A 91 2.80 18.55 16.13
CA GLY A 91 2.16 18.49 17.45
C GLY A 91 0.80 17.79 17.46
N LEU A 92 0.47 17.02 16.41
CA LEU A 92 -0.75 16.22 16.35
C LEU A 92 -0.50 14.80 16.90
N ARG A 93 -1.49 14.22 17.57
CA ARG A 93 -1.47 12.83 18.04
C ARG A 93 -2.75 12.12 17.65
N PHE A 94 -2.63 10.82 17.41
CA PHE A 94 -3.74 10.01 16.90
C PHE A 94 -4.47 9.30 18.03
N ASN A 95 -5.79 9.53 18.12
CA ASN A 95 -6.67 8.80 19.04
C ASN A 95 -7.26 7.55 18.38
N SER A 96 -8.09 7.75 17.35
CA SER A 96 -8.57 6.66 16.52
C SER A 96 -7.78 6.60 15.22
N VAL A 97 -7.41 5.41 14.78
CA VAL A 97 -6.74 5.20 13.50
C VAL A 97 -7.56 4.22 12.64
N ALA A 98 -7.73 4.53 11.37
CA ALA A 98 -8.45 3.70 10.43
C ALA A 98 -7.67 3.53 9.14
N GLY A 99 -7.78 2.38 8.49
CA GLY A 99 -7.06 2.15 7.23
C GLY A 99 -7.71 1.15 6.29
N THR A 100 -7.50 1.35 4.98
CA THR A 100 -7.93 0.44 3.91
C THR A 100 -6.72 -0.13 3.17
N SER A 101 -6.77 -1.41 2.75
CA SER A 101 -5.71 -2.04 1.93
C SER A 101 -4.28 -1.81 2.48
N ALA A 102 -3.36 -1.26 1.69
CA ALA A 102 -2.00 -0.94 2.13
C ALA A 102 -1.95 0.09 3.28
N GLY A 103 -2.92 1.01 3.36
CA GLY A 103 -3.05 1.95 4.47
C GLY A 103 -3.37 1.25 5.79
N ALA A 104 -4.10 0.14 5.74
CA ALA A 104 -4.44 -0.67 6.91
C ALA A 104 -3.22 -1.35 7.55
N ILE A 105 -2.18 -1.66 6.75
CA ILE A 105 -0.90 -2.14 7.27
C ILE A 105 -0.24 -1.04 8.10
N ASN A 106 -0.15 0.17 7.54
CA ASN A 106 0.44 1.32 8.23
C ASN A 106 -0.33 1.62 9.53
N THR A 107 -1.66 1.66 9.45
CA THR A 107 -2.55 1.87 10.60
C THR A 107 -2.31 0.84 11.70
N MET A 108 -2.21 -0.44 11.35
CA MET A 108 -2.01 -1.52 12.31
C MET A 108 -0.63 -1.47 12.98
N CYS A 109 0.42 -1.21 12.20
CA CYS A 109 1.77 -1.07 12.75
C CYS A 109 1.90 0.21 13.60
N LEU A 110 1.29 1.33 13.19
CA LEU A 110 1.28 2.58 13.97
C LEU A 110 0.52 2.40 15.29
N ALA A 111 -0.61 1.69 15.26
CA ALA A 111 -1.40 1.33 16.43
C ALA A 111 -0.66 0.43 17.43
N ALA A 112 0.22 -0.44 16.93
CA ALA A 112 0.99 -1.39 17.72
C ALA A 112 2.15 -0.74 18.52
N ILE A 113 2.62 0.43 18.10
CA ILE A 113 3.70 1.18 18.76
C ILE A 113 3.11 1.91 19.99
N PRO A 114 3.72 1.80 21.19
CA PRO A 114 3.21 2.45 22.40
C PRO A 114 3.41 3.97 22.41
N ASP A 115 2.56 4.72 23.13
CA ASP A 115 2.66 6.19 23.23
C ASP A 115 3.90 6.65 23.99
N ASP A 116 4.49 5.80 24.83
CA ASP A 116 5.75 6.06 25.53
C ASP A 116 6.89 6.49 24.58
N VAL A 117 6.83 6.08 23.31
CA VAL A 117 7.74 6.52 22.24
C VAL A 117 7.73 8.03 22.04
N TYR A 118 6.63 8.73 22.33
CA TYR A 118 6.51 10.17 22.20
C TYR A 118 7.40 10.97 23.16
N LYS A 119 7.96 10.33 24.21
CA LYS A 119 8.91 10.97 25.12
C LYS A 119 10.25 11.29 24.45
N ASP A 120 10.63 10.53 23.43
CA ASP A 120 11.95 10.63 22.79
C ASP A 120 11.90 10.77 21.26
N GLY A 121 10.73 10.56 20.64
CA GLY A 121 10.59 10.57 19.19
C GLY A 121 9.14 10.55 18.73
N THR A 122 8.90 10.04 17.54
CA THR A 122 7.56 9.90 16.96
C THR A 122 7.33 8.46 16.54
N LYS A 123 6.08 7.98 16.61
CA LYS A 123 5.75 6.61 16.21
C LYS A 123 6.01 6.39 14.73
N SER A 124 5.69 7.39 13.91
CA SER A 124 5.91 7.34 12.47
C SER A 124 7.39 7.26 12.13
N LYS A 125 8.29 7.92 12.90
CA LYS A 125 9.73 7.77 12.70
C LYS A 125 10.15 6.33 12.90
N LEU A 126 9.76 5.71 14.01
CA LEU A 126 10.04 4.28 14.26
C LEU A 126 9.44 3.40 13.14
N LEU A 127 8.24 3.73 12.69
CA LEU A 127 7.58 2.98 11.63
C LEU A 127 8.26 3.11 10.26
N THR A 128 8.85 4.28 9.95
CA THR A 128 9.69 4.46 8.76
C THR A 128 10.87 3.51 8.78
N HIS A 129 11.55 3.33 9.92
CA HIS A 129 12.66 2.38 10.04
C HIS A 129 12.26 0.95 9.68
N ILE A 130 11.04 0.58 10.07
CA ILE A 130 10.49 -0.75 9.83
C ILE A 130 10.11 -0.91 8.36
N ILE A 131 9.37 0.05 7.80
CA ILE A 131 8.67 -0.11 6.51
C ILE A 131 9.46 0.42 5.31
N ALA A 132 10.21 1.52 5.45
CA ALA A 132 10.85 2.18 4.31
C ALA A 132 11.93 1.32 3.63
N ASN A 133 12.47 0.35 4.36
CA ASN A 133 13.54 -0.52 3.89
C ASN A 133 13.03 -1.85 3.29
N HIS A 134 11.71 -2.04 3.17
CA HIS A 134 11.14 -3.22 2.51
C HIS A 134 10.71 -2.90 1.07
N ASP A 135 11.19 -3.65 0.08
CA ASP A 135 10.64 -3.56 -1.28
C ASP A 135 9.23 -4.18 -1.28
N PHE A 136 8.20 -3.36 -1.43
CA PHE A 136 6.81 -3.83 -1.45
C PHE A 136 6.51 -4.76 -2.64
N SER A 137 7.37 -4.80 -3.67
CA SER A 137 7.24 -5.78 -4.76
C SER A 137 7.48 -7.21 -4.28
N ASP A 138 8.18 -7.39 -3.15
CA ASP A 138 8.36 -8.69 -2.52
C ASP A 138 7.08 -9.22 -1.88
N PHE A 139 6.10 -8.37 -1.59
CA PHE A 139 4.80 -8.82 -1.13
C PHE A 139 4.04 -9.58 -2.21
N VAL A 140 4.47 -9.54 -3.47
CA VAL A 140 3.87 -10.31 -4.57
C VAL A 140 4.33 -11.77 -4.49
N ASP A 141 3.47 -12.65 -3.97
CA ASP A 141 3.67 -14.11 -3.87
C ASP A 141 3.53 -14.82 -5.23
N ARG A 142 4.41 -14.47 -6.19
CA ARG A 142 4.42 -15.10 -7.51
C ARG A 142 5.73 -15.85 -7.76
N LYS A 143 5.62 -17.04 -8.37
CA LYS A 143 6.78 -17.79 -8.86
C LYS A 143 7.57 -16.93 -9.87
N PRO A 144 8.91 -16.98 -9.85
CA PRO A 144 9.75 -16.26 -10.81
C PRO A 144 9.39 -16.69 -12.24
N GLY A 145 9.28 -15.72 -13.15
CA GLY A 145 8.90 -15.94 -14.55
C GLY A 145 8.46 -14.65 -15.25
N ILE A 146 8.20 -14.75 -16.55
CA ILE A 146 7.90 -13.60 -17.44
C ILE A 146 6.73 -12.76 -16.91
N ILE A 147 5.69 -13.37 -16.35
CA ILE A 147 4.55 -12.63 -15.84
C ILE A 147 4.87 -11.92 -14.51
N LYS A 148 5.72 -12.49 -13.64
CA LYS A 148 6.22 -11.77 -12.45
C LYS A 148 7.04 -10.58 -12.90
N TRP A 149 7.96 -10.78 -13.85
CA TRP A 149 8.77 -9.73 -14.46
C TRP A 149 7.89 -8.62 -15.06
N LEU A 150 6.90 -8.94 -15.88
CA LEU A 150 5.96 -7.96 -16.45
C LEU A 150 5.18 -7.18 -15.38
N LEU A 151 4.69 -7.86 -14.33
CA LEU A 151 3.98 -7.23 -13.22
C LEU A 151 4.91 -6.31 -12.41
N THR A 152 6.08 -6.79 -12.01
CA THR A 152 7.05 -5.99 -11.25
C THR A 152 7.61 -4.84 -12.07
N SER A 153 7.84 -5.04 -13.37
CA SER A 153 8.22 -3.98 -14.29
C SER A 153 7.11 -2.95 -14.41
N TYR A 154 5.85 -3.34 -14.62
CA TYR A 154 4.73 -2.40 -14.66
C TYR A 154 4.58 -1.60 -13.34
N ILE A 155 4.73 -2.25 -12.19
CA ILE A 155 4.66 -1.61 -10.86
C ILE A 155 5.84 -0.64 -10.64
N LYS A 156 7.09 -1.05 -10.93
CA LYS A 156 8.27 -0.19 -10.81
C LYS A 156 8.33 0.89 -11.90
N THR A 157 7.54 0.76 -12.96
CA THR A 157 7.62 1.58 -14.18
C THR A 157 6.25 2.14 -14.57
N SER A 158 5.58 2.82 -13.63
CA SER A 158 4.34 3.55 -13.92
C SER A 158 4.57 4.72 -14.92
N SER A 159 5.78 5.28 -14.97
CA SER A 159 6.10 6.49 -15.76
C SER A 159 7.18 6.35 -16.85
N ASN A 160 7.86 5.21 -17.06
CA ASN A 160 8.89 5.17 -18.11
C ASN A 160 8.25 5.14 -19.50
N ILE A 161 8.15 6.34 -20.07
CA ILE A 161 7.80 6.63 -21.45
C ILE A 161 8.59 5.75 -22.42
N GLY A 162 9.84 5.38 -22.09
CA GLY A 162 10.69 4.52 -22.92
C GLY A 162 10.08 3.15 -23.22
N ILE A 163 9.48 2.45 -22.24
CA ILE A 163 8.86 1.14 -22.50
C ILE A 163 7.58 1.31 -23.33
N LYS A 164 6.77 2.34 -23.05
CA LYS A 164 5.59 2.68 -23.85
C LYS A 164 5.98 3.00 -25.30
N LEU A 165 7.08 3.73 -25.49
CA LEU A 165 7.64 4.08 -26.79
C LEU A 165 8.18 2.86 -27.52
N ILE A 166 8.90 1.96 -26.85
CA ILE A 166 9.39 0.71 -27.45
C ILE A 166 8.22 -0.16 -27.89
N CYS A 167 7.20 -0.36 -27.05
CA CYS A 167 6.01 -1.11 -27.43
C CYS A 167 5.27 -0.46 -28.62
N PHE A 168 5.18 0.88 -28.64
CA PHE A 168 4.58 1.63 -29.75
C PHE A 168 5.39 1.53 -31.04
N LEU A 169 6.72 1.62 -30.97
CA LEU A 169 7.63 1.46 -32.11
C LEU A 169 7.61 0.02 -32.65
N CYS A 170 7.61 -0.98 -31.77
CA CYS A 170 7.44 -2.39 -32.16
C CYS A 170 6.09 -2.62 -32.86
N TRP A 171 5.02 -1.94 -32.41
CA TRP A 171 3.71 -2.03 -33.05
C TRP A 171 3.69 -1.36 -34.44
N ILE A 172 4.29 -0.17 -34.58
CA ILE A 172 4.45 0.50 -35.88
C ILE A 172 5.26 -0.38 -36.83
N LEU A 173 6.37 -0.94 -36.37
CA LEU A 173 7.25 -1.79 -37.17
C LEU A 173 6.50 -3.05 -37.61
N PHE A 174 5.81 -3.73 -36.68
CA PHE A 174 5.01 -4.92 -36.99
C PHE A 174 3.90 -4.62 -38.00
N SER A 175 3.19 -3.51 -37.83
CA SER A 175 2.10 -3.08 -38.73
C SER A 175 2.64 -2.74 -40.12
N THR A 176 3.80 -2.09 -40.19
CA THR A 176 4.48 -1.76 -41.45
C THR A 176 4.94 -3.02 -42.18
N VAL A 177 5.55 -3.98 -41.47
CA VAL A 177 5.97 -5.26 -42.07
C VAL A 177 4.77 -6.05 -42.57
N LEU A 178 3.71 -6.15 -41.77
CA LEU A 178 2.48 -6.83 -42.15
C LEU A 178 1.84 -6.19 -43.39
N TYR A 179 1.84 -4.86 -43.43
CA TYR A 179 1.37 -4.07 -44.55
C TYR A 179 2.14 -4.36 -45.84
N PHE A 180 3.48 -4.41 -45.79
CA PHE A 180 4.30 -4.72 -46.97
C PHE A 180 4.10 -6.16 -47.45
N ILE A 181 3.97 -7.12 -46.53
CA ILE A 181 3.69 -8.52 -46.88
C ILE A 181 2.34 -8.65 -47.59
N ILE A 182 1.29 -8.02 -47.05
CA ILE A 182 -0.05 -8.04 -47.66
C ILE A 182 -0.01 -7.29 -49.01
N GLY A 183 0.58 -6.10 -49.06
CA GLY A 183 0.70 -5.31 -50.28
C GLY A 183 1.41 -6.05 -51.42
N GLY A 184 2.52 -6.74 -51.13
CA GLY A 184 3.26 -7.56 -52.11
C GLY A 184 2.48 -8.77 -52.62
N LEU A 185 1.58 -9.33 -51.80
CA LEU A 185 0.75 -10.48 -52.16
C LEU A 185 -0.43 -10.08 -53.07
N PHE A 186 -1.00 -8.86 -52.88
CA PHE A 186 -2.17 -8.38 -53.62
C PHE A 186 -1.86 -7.44 -54.81
N PHE A 187 -0.67 -6.81 -54.83
CA PHE A 187 -0.20 -5.95 -55.93
C PHE A 187 1.14 -6.44 -56.51
N PRO A 188 1.19 -7.63 -57.15
CA PRO A 188 2.36 -8.02 -57.90
C PRO A 188 2.63 -7.03 -59.05
N LYS A 189 3.91 -6.83 -59.34
CA LYS A 189 4.45 -5.73 -60.17
C LYS A 189 3.95 -5.73 -61.62
N ASP A 190 3.42 -6.85 -62.10
CA ASP A 190 2.95 -7.05 -63.48
C ASP A 190 1.41 -7.19 -63.59
N SER A 191 0.65 -6.68 -62.62
CA SER A 191 -0.79 -6.96 -62.55
C SER A 191 -1.67 -5.97 -63.32
N ASP A 192 -2.59 -6.53 -64.10
CA ASP A 192 -3.57 -5.86 -64.96
C ASP A 192 -4.32 -4.71 -64.26
N SER A 193 -4.48 -3.59 -64.96
CA SER A 193 -5.08 -2.33 -64.45
C SER A 193 -6.60 -2.39 -64.29
N SER A 194 -7.26 -3.39 -64.88
CA SER A 194 -8.71 -3.60 -64.87
C SER A 194 -9.29 -3.94 -63.49
N LEU A 195 -8.48 -4.41 -62.53
CA LEU A 195 -8.92 -4.85 -61.20
C LEU A 195 -8.51 -3.90 -60.05
N ILE A 196 -8.13 -2.66 -60.37
CA ILE A 196 -7.65 -1.67 -59.38
C ILE A 196 -8.63 -1.48 -58.19
N GLY A 197 -9.94 -1.39 -58.46
CA GLY A 197 -10.95 -1.21 -57.40
C GLY A 197 -11.00 -2.38 -56.42
N LEU A 198 -10.91 -3.62 -56.92
CA LEU A 198 -10.88 -4.83 -56.09
C LEU A 198 -9.63 -4.87 -55.20
N LYS A 199 -8.47 -4.50 -55.76
CA LYS A 199 -7.20 -4.50 -55.02
C LYS A 199 -7.20 -3.44 -53.90
N ILE A 200 -7.75 -2.25 -54.16
CA ILE A 200 -7.94 -1.20 -53.13
C ILE A 200 -8.86 -1.70 -52.00
N ALA A 201 -9.97 -2.35 -52.35
CA ALA A 201 -10.90 -2.89 -51.36
C ALA A 201 -10.25 -3.97 -50.45
N LEU A 202 -9.49 -4.90 -51.03
CA LEU A 202 -8.76 -5.94 -50.29
C LEU A 202 -7.67 -5.35 -49.38
N TYR A 203 -7.01 -4.29 -49.83
CA TYR A 203 -5.98 -3.60 -49.07
C TYR A 203 -6.55 -2.83 -47.87
N VAL A 204 -7.69 -2.14 -48.03
CA VAL A 204 -8.41 -1.50 -46.91
C VAL A 204 -8.87 -2.56 -45.92
N LEU A 205 -9.39 -3.68 -46.40
CA LEU A 205 -9.80 -4.81 -45.57
C LEU A 205 -8.62 -5.42 -44.80
N GLY A 206 -7.46 -5.61 -45.43
CA GLY A 206 -6.23 -6.09 -44.79
C GLY A 206 -5.71 -5.13 -43.72
N SER A 207 -5.83 -3.82 -43.95
CA SER A 207 -5.46 -2.79 -42.98
C SER A 207 -6.42 -2.77 -41.77
N LEU A 208 -7.73 -3.01 -41.98
CA LEU A 208 -8.69 -3.21 -40.89
C LEU A 208 -8.40 -4.48 -40.10
N LEU A 209 -7.97 -5.55 -40.77
CA LEU A 209 -7.53 -6.81 -40.15
C LEU A 209 -6.24 -6.64 -39.32
N ALA A 210 -5.39 -5.66 -39.61
CA ALA A 210 -4.19 -5.37 -38.79
C ALA A 210 -4.53 -4.87 -37.37
N PHE A 211 -5.77 -4.45 -37.12
CA PHE A 211 -6.27 -4.10 -35.78
C PHE A 211 -6.81 -5.30 -34.98
N LEU A 212 -7.00 -6.47 -35.61
CA LEU A 212 -7.42 -7.70 -34.92
C LEU A 212 -6.33 -8.33 -34.04
N PRO A 213 -5.04 -8.37 -34.41
CA PRO A 213 -3.98 -8.92 -33.56
C PRO A 213 -3.89 -8.27 -32.17
N PRO A 214 -4.00 -6.94 -31.98
CA PRO A 214 -4.13 -6.33 -30.66
C PRO A 214 -5.33 -6.83 -29.86
N LEU A 215 -6.48 -7.05 -30.50
CA LEU A 215 -7.68 -7.60 -29.87
C LEU A 215 -7.49 -9.08 -29.49
N VAL A 216 -6.80 -9.86 -30.32
CA VAL A 216 -6.46 -11.26 -30.04
C VAL A 216 -5.40 -11.37 -28.95
N VAL A 217 -4.40 -10.48 -28.93
CA VAL A 217 -3.42 -10.37 -27.84
C VAL A 217 -4.11 -9.92 -26.57
N TYR A 218 -4.99 -8.92 -26.61
CA TYR A 218 -5.80 -8.49 -25.47
C TYR A 218 -6.71 -9.62 -24.96
N TRP A 219 -7.36 -10.36 -25.87
CA TRP A 219 -8.21 -11.50 -25.51
C TRP A 219 -7.41 -12.68 -24.98
N GLY A 220 -6.26 -12.98 -25.58
CA GLY A 220 -5.30 -13.99 -25.14
C GLY A 220 -4.66 -13.62 -23.81
N PHE A 221 -4.36 -12.34 -23.59
CA PHE A 221 -3.93 -11.79 -22.32
C PHE A 221 -5.07 -11.93 -21.29
N LYS A 222 -6.29 -11.51 -21.60
CA LYS A 222 -7.48 -11.68 -20.74
C LYS A 222 -7.79 -13.15 -20.44
N LYS A 223 -7.54 -14.08 -21.38
CA LYS A 223 -7.79 -15.53 -21.23
C LYS A 223 -6.64 -16.25 -20.51
N SER A 224 -5.39 -15.81 -20.72
CA SER A 224 -4.20 -16.30 -20.02
C SER A 224 -4.15 -15.77 -18.58
N LEU A 225 -4.63 -14.53 -18.37
CA LEU A 225 -4.89 -13.95 -17.05
C LEU A 225 -6.23 -14.42 -16.46
N GLY A 226 -7.12 -14.94 -17.29
CA GLY A 226 -8.47 -15.34 -16.94
C GLY A 226 -8.49 -16.74 -16.35
N MET A 227 -9.05 -16.86 -15.16
CA MET A 227 -9.53 -18.11 -14.53
C MET A 227 -8.60 -18.85 -13.56
N LYS A 228 -7.36 -18.40 -13.31
CA LYS A 228 -6.53 -18.89 -12.17
C LYS A 228 -5.78 -17.77 -11.43
N PHE A 229 -6.31 -16.55 -11.45
CA PHE A 229 -5.69 -15.39 -10.81
C PHE A 229 -6.17 -15.23 -9.36
N GLY A 230 -5.76 -16.16 -8.48
CA GLY A 230 -5.52 -15.82 -7.07
C GLY A 230 -4.17 -15.08 -7.04
N LEU A 231 -4.22 -13.76 -7.26
CA LEU A 231 -3.10 -12.95 -7.75
C LEU A 231 -1.90 -12.85 -6.81
N ASN A 232 -2.13 -13.09 -5.53
CA ASN A 232 -1.13 -13.03 -4.48
C ASN A 232 -1.80 -13.60 -3.22
N PRO A 233 -1.46 -14.80 -2.73
CA PRO A 233 -2.01 -15.31 -1.47
C PRO A 233 -1.83 -14.36 -0.28
N GLY A 234 -0.87 -13.43 -0.35
CA GLY A 234 -0.57 -12.43 0.68
C GLY A 234 0.21 -13.02 1.86
N ASN A 235 0.78 -14.22 1.70
CA ASN A 235 1.58 -14.92 2.70
C ASN A 235 2.84 -14.13 3.03
N LYS A 236 3.61 -13.63 2.05
CA LYS A 236 4.81 -12.84 2.37
C LYS A 236 4.49 -11.53 3.09
N ALA A 237 3.44 -10.83 2.64
CA ALA A 237 2.98 -9.61 3.31
C ALA A 237 2.54 -9.91 4.75
N ARG A 238 1.77 -10.99 4.95
CA ARG A 238 1.35 -11.47 6.27
C ARG A 238 2.55 -11.82 7.15
N ASP A 239 3.50 -12.59 6.63
CA ASP A 239 4.67 -13.05 7.38
C ASP A 239 5.57 -11.86 7.76
N TYR A 240 5.69 -10.87 6.88
CA TYR A 240 6.34 -9.60 7.19
C TYR A 240 5.64 -8.85 8.33
N ILE A 241 4.32 -8.66 8.23
CA ILE A 241 3.54 -7.96 9.26
C ILE A 241 3.60 -8.72 10.59
N ARG A 242 3.54 -10.06 10.56
CA ARG A 242 3.70 -10.91 11.74
C ARG A 242 5.04 -10.69 12.42
N LYS A 243 6.14 -10.56 11.65
CA LYS A 243 7.46 -10.23 12.21
C LYS A 243 7.46 -8.84 12.86
N VAL A 244 6.93 -7.84 12.17
CA VAL A 244 6.83 -6.46 12.68
C VAL A 244 6.04 -6.40 14.00
N LEU A 245 4.85 -7.02 14.03
CA LEU A 245 4.01 -7.09 15.22
C LEU A 245 4.67 -7.92 16.34
N GLY A 246 5.38 -8.99 15.98
CA GLY A 246 6.17 -9.80 16.90
C GLY A 246 7.26 -9.01 17.64
N CYS A 247 7.96 -8.09 16.96
CA CYS A 247 8.92 -7.17 17.61
C CYS A 247 8.27 -6.29 18.68
N MET A 248 6.97 -6.02 18.56
CA MET A 248 6.17 -5.25 19.52
C MET A 248 5.43 -6.14 20.54
N LYS A 249 5.72 -7.45 20.57
CA LYS A 249 5.10 -8.49 21.41
C LYS A 249 3.60 -8.63 21.18
N ILE A 250 3.15 -8.44 19.95
CA ILE A 250 1.75 -8.60 19.56
C ILE A 250 1.64 -9.87 18.73
N HIS A 251 0.95 -10.88 19.27
CA HIS A 251 0.76 -12.17 18.61
C HIS A 251 -0.70 -12.45 18.28
N THR A 252 -1.62 -11.82 19.01
CA THR A 252 -3.07 -11.98 18.86
C THR A 252 -3.76 -10.63 18.66
N THR A 253 -4.96 -10.62 18.08
CA THR A 253 -5.74 -9.37 17.96
C THR A 253 -6.09 -8.82 19.34
N LYS A 254 -6.27 -9.69 20.33
CA LYS A 254 -6.43 -9.30 21.73
C LYS A 254 -5.23 -8.52 22.22
N ASP A 255 -4.00 -9.00 21.99
CA ASP A 255 -2.80 -8.25 22.39
C ASP A 255 -2.76 -6.85 21.77
N LEU A 256 -3.17 -6.73 20.50
CA LEU A 256 -3.25 -5.43 19.81
C LEU A 256 -4.31 -4.51 20.45
N TYR A 257 -5.50 -5.02 20.72
CA TYR A 257 -6.60 -4.25 21.30
C TYR A 257 -6.33 -3.89 22.77
N ASP A 258 -5.85 -4.83 23.58
CA ASP A 258 -5.48 -4.61 24.98
C ASP A 258 -4.39 -3.55 25.08
N LYS A 259 -3.40 -3.60 24.20
CA LYS A 259 -2.35 -2.57 24.12
C LYS A 259 -2.94 -1.20 23.76
N LEU A 260 -3.81 -1.11 22.76
CA LEU A 260 -4.50 0.14 22.42
C LEU A 260 -5.37 0.69 23.56
N GLN A 261 -6.06 -0.19 24.27
CA GLN A 261 -6.93 0.18 25.40
C GLN A 261 -6.13 0.60 26.63
N SER A 262 -4.90 0.10 26.79
CA SER A 262 -3.99 0.52 27.86
C SER A 262 -3.48 1.95 27.68
N GLU A 263 -3.44 2.44 26.43
CA GLU A 263 -3.00 3.78 26.05
C GLU A 263 -4.12 4.80 26.25
N VAL A 264 -4.44 5.08 27.52
CA VAL A 264 -5.48 6.04 27.91
C VAL A 264 -4.86 7.41 28.13
N PHE A 265 -5.46 8.44 27.55
CA PHE A 265 -5.14 9.82 27.90
C PHE A 265 -6.36 10.53 28.50
N THR A 266 -6.08 11.48 29.38
CA THR A 266 -7.08 12.42 29.88
C THR A 266 -7.28 13.50 28.83
N ALA A 267 -8.48 13.60 28.28
CA ALA A 267 -8.80 14.63 27.32
C ALA A 267 -8.98 15.98 28.03
N SER A 268 -8.35 17.01 27.50
CA SER A 268 -8.68 18.40 27.79
C SER A 268 -9.30 19.03 26.55
N THR A 269 -10.18 20.00 26.78
CA THR A 269 -10.87 20.70 25.70
C THR A 269 -10.48 22.16 25.67
N ARG A 270 -10.55 22.78 24.49
CA ARG A 270 -10.31 24.21 24.33
C ARG A 270 -11.31 25.03 25.15
N THR A 271 -10.81 26.03 25.85
CA THR A 271 -11.61 26.96 26.66
C THR A 271 -12.64 27.69 25.79
N GLY A 272 -13.92 27.59 26.14
CA GLY A 272 -15.01 28.38 25.54
C GLY A 272 -15.62 27.85 24.24
N ASN A 273 -15.13 26.72 23.70
CA ASN A 273 -15.69 26.16 22.45
C ASN A 273 -15.65 24.62 22.36
N GLY A 274 -14.98 23.94 23.28
CA GLY A 274 -14.92 22.48 23.30
C GLY A 274 -16.06 21.85 24.09
N ASP A 275 -16.44 20.63 23.71
CA ASP A 275 -17.45 19.84 24.42
C ASP A 275 -17.01 19.57 25.87
N GLU A 276 -17.63 20.27 26.82
CA GLU A 276 -17.28 20.14 28.24
C GLU A 276 -17.52 18.72 28.78
N SER A 277 -18.36 17.91 28.13
CA SER A 277 -18.59 16.51 28.52
C SER A 277 -17.36 15.61 28.32
N ILE A 278 -16.42 16.02 27.46
CA ILE A 278 -15.20 15.28 27.16
C ILE A 278 -14.04 15.70 28.10
N LYS A 279 -14.16 16.86 28.76
CA LYS A 279 -13.10 17.39 29.61
C LYS A 279 -12.89 16.53 30.85
N GLY A 280 -11.66 16.04 31.04
CA GLY A 280 -11.32 15.13 32.15
C GLY A 280 -11.71 13.67 31.90
N SER A 281 -12.39 13.38 30.79
CA SER A 281 -12.76 12.01 30.42
C SER A 281 -11.53 11.22 29.98
N LYS A 282 -11.48 9.96 30.41
CA LYS A 282 -10.50 8.99 29.93
C LYS A 282 -10.90 8.53 28.53
N VAL A 283 -10.08 8.86 27.55
CA VAL A 283 -10.32 8.46 26.16
C VAL A 283 -9.43 7.26 25.82
N THR A 284 -10.06 6.20 25.33
CA THR A 284 -9.39 4.99 24.84
C THR A 284 -9.21 5.06 23.34
N LYS A 285 -8.04 4.62 22.85
CA LYS A 285 -7.76 4.56 21.42
C LYS A 285 -8.56 3.48 20.72
N ARG A 286 -8.82 3.69 19.43
CA ARG A 286 -9.57 2.75 18.58
C ARG A 286 -8.85 2.51 17.26
N ILE A 287 -8.96 1.28 16.75
CA ILE A 287 -8.51 0.93 15.40
C ILE A 287 -9.67 0.40 14.58
N VAL A 288 -9.80 0.88 13.34
CA VAL A 288 -10.79 0.40 12.38
C VAL A 288 -10.10 -0.03 11.09
N LEU A 289 -10.14 -1.34 10.80
CA LEU A 289 -9.58 -1.86 9.55
C LEU A 289 -10.71 -2.10 8.56
N ILE A 290 -10.61 -1.53 7.36
CA ILE A 290 -11.68 -1.55 6.37
C ILE A 290 -11.26 -2.44 5.20
N ALA A 291 -11.99 -3.53 5.01
CA ALA A 291 -11.83 -4.49 3.91
C ALA A 291 -13.05 -4.47 2.98
N SER A 292 -12.88 -5.04 1.79
CA SER A 292 -13.99 -5.30 0.86
C SER A 292 -14.27 -6.80 0.76
N ASN A 293 -15.52 -7.20 0.97
CA ASN A 293 -16.00 -8.55 0.69
C ASN A 293 -16.56 -8.58 -0.74
N LEU A 294 -15.74 -9.03 -1.68
CA LEU A 294 -16.15 -9.15 -3.08
C LEU A 294 -17.22 -10.23 -3.32
N THR A 295 -17.28 -11.26 -2.47
CA THR A 295 -18.27 -12.35 -2.62
C THR A 295 -19.69 -11.84 -2.33
N HIS A 296 -19.81 -10.95 -1.34
CA HIS A 296 -21.10 -10.39 -0.89
C HIS A 296 -21.26 -8.91 -1.25
N ASN A 297 -20.37 -8.38 -2.10
CA ASN A 297 -20.32 -6.99 -2.55
C ASN A 297 -20.55 -5.96 -1.41
N ARG A 298 -19.82 -6.10 -0.30
CA ARG A 298 -20.00 -5.24 0.89
C ARG A 298 -18.68 -4.77 1.48
N ILE A 299 -18.72 -3.61 2.12
CA ILE A 299 -17.63 -3.10 2.96
C ILE A 299 -17.68 -3.81 4.32
N VAL A 300 -16.53 -4.18 4.85
CA VAL A 300 -16.38 -4.85 6.14
C VAL A 300 -15.44 -4.04 7.02
N LYS A 301 -15.90 -3.72 8.23
CA LYS A 301 -15.14 -2.97 9.23
C LYS A 301 -14.78 -3.89 10.37
N PHE A 302 -13.49 -4.04 10.66
CA PHE A 302 -13.01 -4.77 11.82
C PHE A 302 -12.70 -3.80 12.97
N PRO A 303 -13.03 -4.13 14.23
CA PRO A 303 -13.58 -5.42 14.69
C PRO A 303 -15.09 -5.61 14.54
N GLU A 304 -15.86 -4.57 14.20
CA GLU A 304 -17.35 -4.58 14.20
C GLU A 304 -17.98 -5.81 13.50
N ARG A 305 -17.43 -6.22 12.36
CA ARG A 305 -17.92 -7.33 11.52
C ARG A 305 -17.03 -8.58 11.58
N ALA A 306 -16.24 -8.73 12.63
CA ALA A 306 -15.30 -9.84 12.73
C ALA A 306 -15.96 -11.22 12.80
N LEU A 307 -17.14 -11.30 13.44
CA LEU A 307 -17.90 -12.54 13.59
C LEU A 307 -18.36 -13.15 12.25
N ASP A 308 -18.41 -12.34 11.18
CA ASP A 308 -18.72 -12.83 9.84
C ASP A 308 -17.59 -13.72 9.25
N TYR A 309 -16.40 -13.68 9.84
CA TYR A 309 -15.17 -14.30 9.32
C TYR A 309 -14.46 -15.20 10.32
N PHE A 310 -14.59 -14.92 11.61
CA PHE A 310 -13.87 -15.60 12.67
C PHE A 310 -14.82 -16.01 13.78
N HIS A 311 -14.74 -17.28 14.20
CA HIS A 311 -15.48 -17.76 15.38
C HIS A 311 -15.04 -17.07 16.66
N ASN A 312 -13.74 -16.83 16.79
CA ASN A 312 -13.16 -16.06 17.89
C ASN A 312 -12.06 -15.17 17.33
N MET A 313 -12.32 -13.86 17.25
CA MET A 313 -11.35 -12.90 16.73
C MET A 313 -10.14 -12.73 17.65
N GLU A 314 -10.34 -12.78 18.98
CA GLU A 314 -9.34 -12.42 19.99
C GLU A 314 -8.04 -13.20 19.85
N ILE A 315 -8.14 -14.49 19.48
CA ILE A 315 -7.00 -15.41 19.32
C ILE A 315 -6.36 -15.36 17.93
N VAL A 316 -6.97 -14.63 16.98
CA VAL A 316 -6.48 -14.56 15.60
C VAL A 316 -5.19 -13.76 15.56
N ASP A 317 -4.22 -14.20 14.76
CA ASP A 317 -3.04 -13.41 14.46
C ASP A 317 -3.47 -12.14 13.68
N PRO A 318 -3.21 -10.92 14.19
CA PRO A 318 -3.63 -9.68 13.56
C PRO A 318 -3.07 -9.50 12.15
N SER A 319 -1.93 -10.12 11.82
CA SER A 319 -1.41 -10.16 10.45
C SER A 319 -2.37 -10.87 9.48
N LEU A 320 -3.22 -11.77 9.94
CA LEU A 320 -4.24 -12.42 9.10
C LEU A 320 -5.27 -11.41 8.59
N LEU A 321 -5.59 -10.37 9.38
CA LEU A 321 -6.46 -9.28 8.97
C LEU A 321 -5.84 -8.52 7.80
N SER A 322 -4.52 -8.29 7.82
CA SER A 322 -3.80 -7.66 6.69
C SER A 322 -3.95 -8.47 5.40
N GLY A 323 -3.98 -9.81 5.48
CA GLY A 323 -4.23 -10.67 4.34
C GLY A 323 -5.64 -10.53 3.76
N LEU A 324 -6.65 -10.25 4.60
CA LEU A 324 -8.00 -9.92 4.14
C LEU A 324 -8.06 -8.50 3.52
N LEU A 325 -7.25 -7.58 4.01
CA LEU A 325 -7.22 -6.18 3.59
C LEU A 325 -6.44 -5.97 2.28
N CYS A 326 -5.34 -6.70 2.09
CA CYS A 326 -4.42 -6.56 0.95
C CYS A 326 -4.67 -7.56 -0.18
N ARG A 327 -5.72 -8.39 -0.11
CA ARG A 327 -6.17 -9.23 -1.23
C ARG A 327 -6.78 -8.35 -2.32
N TYR A 328 -5.90 -7.78 -3.16
CA TYR A 328 -6.26 -7.24 -4.46
C TYR A 328 -6.85 -8.36 -5.32
N HIS A 329 -8.18 -8.37 -5.39
CA HIS A 329 -8.97 -9.14 -6.34
C HIS A 329 -8.89 -10.67 -6.21
N PHE A 330 -10.08 -11.28 -6.21
CA PHE A 330 -10.35 -12.71 -6.31
C PHE A 330 -10.09 -13.57 -5.06
N PHE A 331 -11.16 -13.82 -4.30
CA PHE A 331 -11.54 -15.21 -4.03
C PHE A 331 -13.06 -15.31 -3.87
N ARG A 332 -13.64 -16.16 -4.72
CA ARG A 332 -14.79 -16.99 -4.37
C ARG A 332 -14.20 -18.10 -3.50
N VAL A 333 -14.17 -17.93 -2.18
CA VAL A 333 -13.82 -19.03 -1.27
C VAL A 333 -15.02 -19.97 -1.27
N ARG A 334 -14.90 -21.12 -1.93
CA ARG A 334 -15.72 -22.29 -1.56
C ARG A 334 -15.12 -22.79 -0.26
N ILE A 335 -15.83 -22.57 0.83
CA ILE A 335 -15.65 -23.33 2.06
C ILE A 335 -16.20 -24.73 1.73
N SER A 336 -15.33 -25.73 1.73
CA SER A 336 -15.68 -27.14 1.78
C SER A 336 -15.06 -27.73 3.03
#